data_AF-A0A3R7HD72-F1
#
_entry.id   AF-A0A3R7HD72-F1
#
_cell.length_a   1.000
_cell.length_b   1.000
_cell.length_c   1.000
_cell.angle_alpha   90.00
_cell.angle_beta   90.00
_cell.angle_gamma   90.00
#
_symmetry.space_group_name_H-M   'P 1'
#
loop_
_entity.id
_entity.type
_entity.pdbx_description
1 polymer ?
#
loop_
_entity_poly.entity_id
_entity_poly.type
_entity_poly.pdbx_seq_one_letter_code
_entity_poly.pdbx_strand_id
1 'polypeptide(L)'
;MSFFGYGGRSSSSRASQQDTHLSELERLRGRQLASVVRAGGRAKNQQQTNFEVAIADTARGPLTLQLQLPTEFPVKVPRLKVKYYKNNDMNANEQVN
;
A
#
# COMPACT_ATOMS: atom_id res chain seq x y z
N MET A 1 10.45 42.77 30.16
CA MET A 1 11.42 43.11 29.09
C MET A 1 12.77 42.49 29.44
N SER A 2 13.46 41.96 28.42
CA SER A 2 14.84 41.43 28.36
C SER A 2 15.09 39.98 28.84
N PHE A 3 15.16 39.07 27.85
CA PHE A 3 15.55 37.65 27.94
C PHE A 3 16.58 37.39 26.83
N PHE A 4 17.84 37.81 27.01
CA PHE A 4 18.91 37.53 26.04
C PHE A 4 20.18 37.07 26.76
N GLY A 5 20.27 35.75 26.97
CA GLY A 5 21.50 35.05 27.29
C GLY A 5 22.13 34.50 26.02
N TYR A 6 23.18 35.16 25.55
CA TYR A 6 24.14 34.64 24.58
C TYR A 6 24.91 33.45 25.16
N GLY A 7 25.15 32.41 24.35
CA GLY A 7 26.27 31.49 24.56
C GLY A 7 25.90 30.01 24.55
N GLY A 8 25.98 29.37 23.38
CA GLY A 8 25.71 27.94 23.29
C GLY A 8 25.99 27.33 21.92
N ARG A 9 27.24 27.45 21.46
CA ARG A 9 27.93 26.48 20.60
C ARG A 9 27.23 26.12 19.27
N SER A 10 27.71 26.77 18.21
CA SER A 10 27.73 26.26 16.85
C SER A 10 28.29 24.82 16.83
N SER A 11 27.41 23.83 16.86
CA SER A 11 27.76 22.42 16.68
C SER A 11 27.29 21.99 15.29
N SER A 12 28.22 22.09 14.32
CA SER A 12 28.35 21.17 13.19
C SER A 12 27.04 20.65 12.55
N SER A 13 26.24 21.55 11.97
CA SER A 13 25.10 21.18 11.13
C SER A 13 25.59 20.84 9.71
N ARG A 14 26.05 19.61 9.46
CA ARG A 14 26.37 19.14 8.09
C ARG A 14 26.49 17.63 7.88
N ALA A 15 25.94 16.82 8.77
CA ALA A 15 25.62 15.43 8.48
C ALA A 15 24.11 15.25 8.62
N SER A 16 23.49 14.40 7.79
CA SER A 16 22.10 13.89 7.90
C SER A 16 20.92 14.65 7.25
N GLN A 17 21.06 15.49 6.23
CA GLN A 17 19.85 15.90 5.46
C GLN A 17 19.36 14.83 4.47
N GLN A 18 20.28 14.04 3.88
CA GLN A 18 19.91 13.00 2.91
C GLN A 18 19.36 11.73 3.57
N ASP A 19 19.92 11.32 4.71
CA ASP A 19 19.48 10.13 5.45
C ASP A 19 18.05 10.29 6.02
N THR A 20 17.70 11.50 6.47
CA THR A 20 16.34 11.78 6.95
C THR A 20 15.31 11.67 5.82
N HIS A 21 15.64 12.15 4.62
CA HIS A 21 14.72 12.15 3.50
C HIS A 21 14.44 10.73 2.96
N LEU A 22 15.45 9.86 2.94
CA LEU A 22 15.26 8.43 2.62
C LEU A 22 14.39 7.74 3.68
N SER A 23 14.66 8.00 4.96
CA SER A 23 13.87 7.45 6.07
C SER A 23 12.41 7.92 6.04
N GLU A 24 12.15 9.19 5.69
CA GLU A 24 10.79 9.71 5.55
C GLU A 24 10.02 9.03 4.41
N LEU A 25 10.66 8.81 3.27
CA LEU A 25 10.06 8.12 2.13
C LEU A 25 9.71 6.67 2.49
N GLU A 26 10.61 5.96 3.17
CA GLU A 26 10.35 4.62 3.68
C GLU A 26 9.21 4.59 4.71
N ARG A 27 9.14 5.58 5.61
CA ARG A 27 8.04 5.71 6.56
C ARG A 27 6.71 5.98 5.87
N LEU A 28 6.69 6.83 4.84
CA LEU A 28 5.50 7.09 4.03
C LEU A 28 5.05 5.84 3.29
N ARG A 29 5.99 5.11 2.67
CA ARG A 29 5.74 3.81 2.05
C ARG A 29 5.12 2.82 3.04
N GLY A 30 5.72 2.67 4.22
CA GLY A 30 5.20 1.81 5.28
C GLY A 30 3.78 2.17 5.70
N ARG A 31 3.48 3.47 5.86
CA ARG A 31 2.12 3.95 6.20
C ARG A 31 1.10 3.62 5.10
N GLN A 32 1.45 3.84 3.84
CA GLN A 32 0.55 3.57 2.73
C GLN A 32 0.30 2.06 2.56
N LEU A 33 1.35 1.23 2.69
CA LEU A 33 1.22 -0.23 2.70
C LEU A 33 0.33 -0.71 3.84
N ALA A 34 0.52 -0.19 5.06
CA ALA A 34 -0.33 -0.51 6.20
C ALA A 34 -1.79 -0.13 5.96
N SER A 35 -2.05 0.97 5.25
CA SER A 35 -3.39 1.37 4.84
C SER A 35 -4.04 0.36 3.89
N VAL A 36 -3.29 -0.14 2.90
CA VAL A 36 -3.77 -1.18 1.96
C VAL A 36 -4.09 -2.48 2.71
N VAL A 37 -3.21 -2.91 3.61
CA VAL A 37 -3.43 -4.12 4.42
C VAL A 37 -4.67 -3.98 5.30
N ARG A 38 -4.85 -2.83 5.97
CA ARG A 38 -6.05 -2.56 6.77
C ARG A 38 -7.34 -2.54 5.96
N ALA A 39 -7.29 -2.10 4.70
CA ALA A 39 -8.41 -2.18 3.77
C ALA A 39 -8.70 -3.61 3.27
N GLY A 40 -8.03 -4.64 3.81
CA GLY A 40 -8.19 -6.03 3.40
C GLY A 40 -7.26 -6.46 2.27
N GLY A 41 -6.28 -5.63 1.92
CA GLY A 41 -5.29 -5.92 0.89
C GLY A 41 -4.32 -7.04 1.30
N ARG A 42 -4.22 -8.07 0.47
CA ARG A 42 -3.33 -9.21 0.67
C ARG A 42 -2.15 -9.14 -0.29
N ALA A 43 -0.94 -9.17 0.23
CA ALA A 43 0.27 -9.25 -0.59
C ALA A 43 0.32 -10.60 -1.34
N LYS A 44 0.61 -10.55 -2.63
CA LYS A 44 0.74 -11.73 -3.51
C LYS A 44 2.19 -12.15 -3.74
N ASN A 45 3.14 -11.36 -3.25
CA ASN A 45 4.57 -11.66 -3.34
C ASN A 45 5.30 -11.32 -2.05
N GLN A 46 6.45 -11.96 -1.86
CA GLN A 46 7.32 -11.74 -0.68
C GLN A 46 7.84 -10.30 -0.61
N GLN A 47 8.06 -9.66 -1.76
CA GLN A 47 8.53 -8.28 -1.86
C GLN A 47 7.44 -7.24 -1.52
N GLN A 48 6.20 -7.67 -1.28
CA GLN A 48 5.07 -6.79 -0.95
C GLN A 48 4.90 -5.63 -1.95
N THR A 49 5.00 -5.95 -3.25
CA THR A 49 4.78 -4.98 -4.34
C THR A 49 3.51 -5.27 -5.11
N ASN A 50 2.91 -6.45 -4.96
CA ASN A 50 1.63 -6.78 -5.56
C ASN A 50 0.62 -7.08 -4.46
N PHE A 51 -0.51 -6.37 -4.45
CA PHE A 51 -1.60 -6.56 -3.52
C PHE A 51 -2.89 -6.90 -4.24
N GLU A 52 -3.73 -7.68 -3.60
CA GLU A 52 -5.10 -7.92 -4.01
C GLU A 52 -6.05 -7.50 -2.90
N VAL A 53 -7.00 -6.64 -3.23
CA VAL A 53 -8.04 -6.14 -2.32
C VAL A 53 -9.37 -6.66 -2.85
N ALA A 54 -10.10 -7.41 -2.03
CA ALA A 54 -11.49 -7.77 -2.33
C ALA A 54 -12.36 -6.53 -2.13
N ILE A 55 -13.15 -6.16 -3.13
CA ILE A 55 -13.97 -4.94 -3.11
C ILE A 55 -15.41 -5.26 -2.73
N ALA A 56 -16.03 -6.17 -3.48
CA ALA A 56 -17.42 -6.55 -3.28
C ALA A 56 -17.71 -7.88 -3.98
N ASP A 57 -18.68 -8.62 -3.48
CA ASP A 57 -19.29 -9.71 -4.22
C ASP A 57 -20.36 -9.13 -5.15
N THR A 58 -20.18 -9.36 -6.45
CA THR A 58 -21.13 -8.89 -7.47
C THR A 58 -21.93 -10.07 -8.00
N ALA A 59 -23.05 -9.79 -8.69
CA ALA A 59 -23.84 -10.84 -9.36
C ALA A 59 -23.03 -11.66 -10.39
N ARG A 60 -21.89 -11.14 -10.87
CA ARG A 60 -20.97 -11.82 -11.79
C ARG A 60 -19.85 -12.58 -11.08
N GLY A 61 -19.81 -12.53 -9.74
CA GLY A 61 -18.81 -13.10 -8.87
C GLY A 61 -17.95 -12.05 -8.14
N PRO A 62 -16.95 -12.48 -7.34
CA PRO A 62 -16.17 -11.58 -6.51
C PRO A 62 -15.34 -10.62 -7.35
N LEU A 63 -15.46 -9.34 -7.03
CA LEU A 63 -14.68 -8.25 -7.61
C LEU A 63 -13.42 -8.01 -6.78
N THR A 64 -12.27 -8.23 -7.39
CA THR A 64 -10.97 -7.94 -6.76
C THR A 64 -10.22 -6.87 -7.51
N LEU A 65 -9.53 -6.01 -6.76
CA LEU A 65 -8.63 -4.99 -7.26
C LEU A 65 -7.19 -5.45 -7.02
N GLN A 66 -6.41 -5.54 -8.08
CA GLN A 66 -4.99 -5.79 -8.01
C GLN A 66 -4.22 -4.48 -8.08
N LEU A 67 -3.37 -4.24 -7.08
CA LEU A 67 -2.50 -3.07 -6.99
C LEU A 67 -1.06 -3.52 -7.17
N GLN A 68 -0.36 -2.91 -8.11
CA GLN A 68 1.07 -3.11 -8.31
C GLN A 68 1.81 -1.82 -7.97
N LEU A 69 2.71 -1.90 -6.99
CA LEU A 69 3.50 -0.78 -6.51
C LEU A 69 4.84 -0.74 -7.25
N PRO A 70 5.19 0.41 -7.87
CA PRO A 70 6.51 0.60 -8.45
C PRO A 70 7.59 0.69 -7.35
N THR A 71 8.85 0.49 -7.73
CA THR A 71 10.01 0.64 -6.83
C THR A 71 10.10 2.04 -6.24
N GLU A 72 9.75 3.05 -7.03
CA GLU A 72 9.76 4.47 -6.69
C GLU A 72 8.51 4.93 -5.90
N PHE A 73 7.66 4.00 -5.45
CA PHE A 73 6.52 4.33 -4.60
C PHE A 73 7.01 4.87 -3.24
N PRO A 74 6.42 5.97 -2.71
CA PRO A 74 5.14 6.58 -3.10
C PRO A 74 5.23 7.76 -4.09
N VAL A 75 6.41 8.05 -4.65
CA VAL A 75 6.60 9.15 -5.62
C VAL A 75 5.84 8.86 -6.92
N LYS A 76 5.88 7.61 -7.38
CA LYS A 76 5.05 7.12 -8.48
C LYS A 76 3.81 6.40 -7.97
N VAL A 77 2.68 6.66 -8.64
CA VAL A 77 1.39 6.05 -8.30
C VAL A 77 1.37 4.54 -8.58
N PRO A 78 0.64 3.75 -7.78
CA PRO A 78 0.40 2.33 -8.06
C PRO A 78 -0.37 2.10 -9.36
N ARG A 79 -0.11 0.98 -10.02
CA ARG A 79 -0.90 0.52 -11.16
C ARG A 79 -2.06 -0.33 -10.67
N LEU A 80 -3.26 -0.07 -11.18
CA LEU A 80 -4.49 -0.75 -10.80
C LEU A 80 -4.98 -1.66 -11.92
N LYS A 81 -5.42 -2.86 -11.57
CA LYS A 81 -6.10 -3.79 -12.48
C LYS A 81 -7.31 -4.39 -11.79
N VAL A 82 -8.45 -4.35 -12.45
CA VAL A 82 -9.70 -4.94 -11.95
C VAL A 82 -9.82 -6.37 -12.43
N LYS A 83 -10.19 -7.30 -11.55
CA LYS A 83 -10.46 -8.70 -11.89
C LYS A 83 -11.83 -9.11 -11.38
N TYR A 84 -12.52 -9.88 -12.22
CA TYR A 84 -13.77 -10.53 -11.91
C TYR A 84 -13.54 -12.04 -11.97
N TYR A 85 -13.92 -12.77 -10.93
CA TYR A 85 -14.00 -14.22 -11.01
C TYR A 85 -15.41 -14.58 -11.44
N LYS A 86 -15.55 -15.28 -12.57
CA LYS A 86 -16.85 -15.78 -13.01
C LYS A 86 -17.28 -16.90 -12.06
N ASN A 87 -18.42 -16.73 -11.40
CA ASN A 87 -19.09 -17.85 -10.76
C ASN A 87 -19.51 -18.81 -11.87
N ASN A 88 -18.80 -19.92 -12.05
CA ASN A 88 -19.28 -20.99 -12.91
C ASN A 88 -20.48 -21.62 -12.21
N ASP A 89 -21.65 -21.46 -12.81
CA ASP A 89 -22.90 -22.05 -12.37
C ASP A 89 -22.74 -23.55 -12.11
N MET A 90 -23.28 -24.00 -10.98
CA MET A 90 -23.39 -25.42 -10.64
C MET A 90 -24.07 -26.16 -11.77
N ASN A 91 -23.35 -27.10 -12.39
CA ASN A 91 -23.89 -27.99 -13.40
C ASN A 91 -24.83 -29.01 -12.73
N ALA A 92 -26.12 -28.71 -12.86
CA ALA A 92 -27.25 -29.63 -13.05
C ALA A 92 -26.99 -31.11 -12.77
N ASN A 93 -27.33 -31.57 -11.56
CA ASN A 93 -27.68 -32.96 -11.30
C ASN A 93 -28.70 -33.00 -10.15
N GLU A 94 -29.90 -32.51 -10.44
CA GLU A 94 -31.11 -32.90 -9.71
C GLU A 94 -32.15 -33.29 -10.77
N GLN A 95 -32.80 -34.43 -10.54
CA GLN A 95 -33.93 -35.02 -11.27
C GLN A 95 -33.63 -36.02 -12.41
N VAL A 96 -33.48 -37.29 -12.03
CA VAL A 96 -34.50 -38.30 -12.36
C VAL A 96 -34.53 -39.34 -11.24
N ASN A 97 -35.64 -39.37 -10.52
CA ASN A 97 -36.09 -40.48 -9.67
C ASN A 97 -36.88 -41.45 -10.56
#